data_AF-A0A401Y8M7-F1
#
_entry.id   AF-A0A401Y8M7-F1
#
_cell.length_a   1.000
_cell.length_b   1.000
_cell.length_c   1.000
_cell.angle_alpha   90.00
_cell.angle_beta   90.00
_cell.angle_gamma   90.00
#
_symmetry.space_group_name_H-M   'P 1'
#
loop_
_entity.id
_entity.type
_entity.pdbx_description
1 polymer ?
#
loop_
_entity_poly.entity_id
_entity_poly.type
_entity_poly.pdbx_seq_one_letter_code
_entity_poly.pdbx_strand_id
1 'polypeptide(L)'
;MRRDHWKLVNDSLDPETQFTEIYRNVVMYEFPWDMNQALSFALFRTYAVPGIGRLLDQTGEFTGAVQKRYDDTAILLEQPFRLGFDHPQGRAAVRRINQMHRAYDIPDHEFRYVLSTFVVVPKRWLDDYGKRPLTPTELRASVNYYRTLGRHMNIPDIPETYDDFARLMDDYEAEHFAFDEGARRVADATLQLMLTFHPRPAARGVEVFSRALMDPPLRAAFRYAAPHPLVERASRGALKVRGLALRAFPARTRAQTVQDLKWIRSYPDGYDVERMGTFPAGCPVPHPVDARADVGESGSSIPPAAT
;
A
#
# COMPACT_ATOMS: atom_id res chain seq x y z
N MET A 1 -9.33 -27.25 -4.05
CA MET A 1 -9.39 -26.77 -2.66
C MET A 1 -10.80 -26.24 -2.39
N ARG A 2 -11.36 -26.42 -1.17
CA ARG A 2 -12.71 -25.91 -0.85
C ARG A 2 -12.77 -24.38 -0.95
N ARG A 3 -13.92 -23.80 -1.29
CA ARG A 3 -14.13 -22.34 -1.39
C ARG A 3 -13.93 -21.56 -0.09
N ASP A 4 -14.09 -22.24 1.05
CA ASP A 4 -14.02 -21.71 2.41
C ASP A 4 -12.69 -22.03 3.12
N HIS A 5 -11.71 -22.59 2.41
CA HIS A 5 -10.47 -23.08 3.01
C HIS A 5 -9.72 -22.02 3.84
N TRP A 6 -9.45 -20.83 3.28
CA TRP A 6 -8.71 -19.80 4.02
C TRP A 6 -9.48 -19.23 5.19
N LYS A 7 -10.82 -19.15 5.11
CA LYS A 7 -11.66 -18.84 6.27
C LYS A 7 -11.46 -19.87 7.39
N LEU A 8 -11.52 -21.16 7.05
CA LEU A 8 -11.36 -22.25 8.02
C LEU A 8 -9.94 -22.33 8.61
N VAL A 9 -8.90 -22.04 7.82
CA VAL A 9 -7.53 -21.91 8.31
C VAL A 9 -7.43 -20.73 9.26
N ASN A 10 -7.85 -19.54 8.84
CA ASN A 10 -7.76 -18.31 9.63
C ASN A 10 -8.53 -18.41 10.95
N ASP A 11 -9.74 -18.97 10.94
CA ASP A 11 -10.55 -19.19 12.15
C ASP A 11 -10.00 -20.29 13.08
N SER A 12 -8.98 -21.04 12.67
CA SER A 12 -8.28 -22.05 13.50
C SER A 12 -6.96 -21.54 14.11
N LEU A 13 -6.57 -20.30 13.80
CA LEU A 13 -5.35 -19.64 14.28
C LEU A 13 -5.72 -18.60 15.36
N ASP A 14 -4.82 -18.35 16.29
CA ASP A 14 -5.00 -17.32 17.34
C ASP A 14 -4.75 -15.91 16.78
N PRO A 15 -5.73 -14.97 16.82
CA PRO A 15 -5.56 -13.61 16.34
C PRO A 15 -4.71 -12.71 17.25
N GLU A 16 -4.33 -13.14 18.46
CA GLU A 16 -3.43 -12.38 19.33
C GLU A 16 -1.95 -12.72 19.09
N THR A 17 -1.62 -13.98 18.77
CA THR A 17 -0.22 -14.42 18.52
C THR A 17 0.11 -14.71 17.05
N GLN A 18 -0.87 -15.13 16.23
CA GLN A 18 -0.66 -15.55 14.84
C GLN A 18 -1.21 -14.53 13.81
N PHE A 19 -1.49 -13.30 14.25
CA PHE A 19 -2.10 -12.25 13.42
C PHE A 19 -1.41 -12.00 12.09
N THR A 20 -0.08 -12.08 12.05
CA THR A 20 0.71 -11.90 10.81
C THR A 20 0.37 -12.96 9.77
N GLU A 21 0.21 -14.22 10.16
CA GLU A 21 -0.17 -15.29 9.24
C GLU A 21 -1.63 -15.15 8.77
N ILE A 22 -2.55 -14.86 9.70
CA ILE A 22 -3.95 -14.62 9.36
C ILE A 22 -4.07 -13.45 8.38
N TYR A 23 -3.39 -12.33 8.64
CA TYR A 23 -3.39 -11.15 7.76
C TYR A 23 -2.74 -11.46 6.40
N ARG A 24 -1.63 -12.21 6.37
CA ARG A 24 -1.01 -12.71 5.13
C ARG A 24 -1.98 -13.56 4.31
N ASN A 25 -2.74 -14.45 4.95
CA ASN A 25 -3.70 -15.32 4.27
C ASN A 25 -4.90 -14.50 3.72
N VAL A 26 -5.41 -13.56 4.52
CA VAL A 26 -6.44 -12.59 4.12
C VAL A 26 -5.99 -11.79 2.88
N VAL A 27 -4.80 -11.20 2.91
CA VAL A 27 -4.28 -10.34 1.84
C VAL A 27 -3.86 -11.15 0.62
N MET A 28 -2.97 -12.14 0.76
CA MET A 28 -2.33 -12.77 -0.40
C MET A 28 -3.16 -13.89 -1.05
N TYR A 29 -4.14 -14.46 -0.35
CA TYR A 29 -4.90 -15.62 -0.83
C TYR A 29 -6.41 -15.38 -0.89
N GLU A 30 -7.02 -14.91 0.19
CA GLU A 30 -8.48 -14.86 0.30
C GLU A 30 -9.09 -13.66 -0.46
N PHE A 31 -8.46 -12.48 -0.39
CA PHE A 31 -8.97 -11.22 -0.94
C PHE A 31 -7.95 -10.35 -1.73
N PRO A 32 -6.92 -10.86 -2.45
CA PRO A 32 -5.81 -10.04 -2.95
C PRO A 32 -6.19 -8.88 -3.88
N TRP A 33 -7.17 -9.06 -4.75
CA TRP A 33 -7.65 -7.96 -5.60
C TRP A 33 -8.38 -6.89 -4.77
N ASP A 34 -9.28 -7.31 -3.88
CA ASP A 34 -10.07 -6.41 -3.05
C ASP A 34 -9.20 -5.61 -2.08
N MET A 35 -8.19 -6.24 -1.48
CA MET A 35 -7.18 -5.57 -0.66
C MET A 35 -6.36 -4.56 -1.47
N ASN A 36 -5.88 -4.91 -2.67
CA ASN A 36 -5.12 -3.98 -3.50
C ASN A 36 -5.97 -2.78 -3.96
N GLN A 37 -7.25 -2.99 -4.32
CA GLN A 37 -8.17 -1.89 -4.64
C GLN A 37 -8.47 -1.02 -3.41
N ALA A 38 -8.78 -1.62 -2.26
CA ALA A 38 -9.12 -0.87 -1.05
C ALA A 38 -7.95 -0.01 -0.55
N LEU A 39 -6.72 -0.57 -0.54
CA LEU A 39 -5.52 0.17 -0.19
C LEU A 39 -5.17 1.26 -1.21
N SER A 40 -5.48 1.05 -2.50
CA SER A 40 -5.39 2.10 -3.52
C SER A 40 -6.33 3.27 -3.21
N PHE A 41 -7.54 3.02 -2.72
CA PHE A 41 -8.45 4.08 -2.26
C PHE A 41 -8.06 4.68 -0.90
N ALA A 42 -7.42 3.93 -0.01
CA ALA A 42 -6.87 4.46 1.24
C ALA A 42 -5.84 5.56 0.97
N LEU A 43 -4.95 5.38 -0.01
CA LEU A 43 -4.01 6.43 -0.45
C LEU A 43 -4.73 7.71 -0.89
N PHE A 44 -5.81 7.61 -1.68
CA PHE A 44 -6.59 8.79 -2.04
C PHE A 44 -7.19 9.51 -0.82
N ARG A 45 -7.55 8.80 0.25
CA ARG A 45 -8.03 9.44 1.48
C ARG A 45 -6.93 10.23 2.18
N THR A 46 -5.72 9.67 2.29
CA THR A 46 -4.61 10.39 2.92
C THR A 46 -4.21 11.64 2.16
N TYR A 47 -4.33 11.64 0.83
CA TYR A 47 -4.07 12.84 0.02
C TYR A 47 -5.10 13.97 0.25
N ALA A 48 -6.32 13.68 0.71
CA ALA A 48 -7.38 14.68 0.91
C ALA A 48 -7.23 15.50 2.21
N VAL A 49 -6.23 15.18 3.04
CA VAL A 49 -5.80 15.98 4.20
C VAL A 49 -4.75 17.00 3.73
N PRO A 50 -4.96 18.33 3.87
CA PRO A 50 -4.08 19.35 3.30
C PRO A 50 -2.64 19.43 3.83
N GLY A 51 -2.32 18.79 4.96
CA GLY A 51 -0.93 18.63 5.44
C GLY A 51 -0.22 17.55 4.62
N ILE A 52 -0.64 16.29 4.82
CA ILE A 52 -0.24 15.12 4.02
C ILE A 52 -0.18 15.44 2.52
N GLY A 53 -1.29 15.82 1.89
CA GLY A 53 -1.39 15.99 0.44
C GLY A 53 -0.44 17.04 -0.13
N ARG A 54 -0.19 18.12 0.62
CA ARG A 54 0.80 19.16 0.29
C ARG A 54 2.21 18.65 0.43
N LEU A 55 2.52 17.94 1.51
CA LEU A 55 3.85 17.35 1.74
C LEU A 55 4.21 16.37 0.62
N LEU A 56 3.26 15.50 0.22
CA LEU A 56 3.46 14.55 -0.87
C LEU A 56 3.72 15.24 -2.22
N ASP A 57 3.03 16.34 -2.53
CA ASP A 57 3.30 17.16 -3.72
C ASP A 57 4.68 17.82 -3.67
N GLN A 58 5.05 18.38 -2.51
CA GLN A 58 6.36 18.99 -2.26
C GLN A 58 7.53 18.00 -2.37
N THR A 59 7.32 16.70 -2.14
CA THR A 59 8.37 15.70 -2.41
C THR A 59 8.72 15.58 -3.90
N GLY A 60 7.82 15.94 -4.80
CA GLY A 60 7.93 15.67 -6.25
C GLY A 60 7.77 14.18 -6.62
N GLU A 61 7.94 13.24 -5.70
CA GLU A 61 7.91 11.80 -5.97
C GLU A 61 6.51 11.30 -6.38
N PHE A 62 5.46 11.93 -5.83
CA PHE A 62 4.06 11.60 -6.15
C PHE A 62 3.52 12.29 -7.41
N THR A 63 4.33 13.12 -8.09
CA THR A 63 3.93 13.83 -9.33
C THR A 63 4.90 13.54 -10.49
N GLY A 64 6.21 13.55 -10.24
CA GLY A 64 7.26 13.22 -11.22
C GLY A 64 7.65 11.74 -11.28
N ALA A 65 7.66 11.02 -10.15
CA ALA A 65 8.14 9.64 -10.05
C ALA A 65 7.04 8.61 -9.71
N VAL A 66 5.78 8.96 -9.97
CA VAL A 66 4.56 8.30 -9.45
C VAL A 66 4.59 6.76 -9.52
N GLN A 67 5.02 6.19 -10.64
CA GLN A 67 5.14 4.73 -10.80
C GLN A 67 6.07 4.11 -9.76
N LYS A 68 7.29 4.64 -9.63
CA LYS A 68 8.28 4.12 -8.69
C LYS A 68 7.79 4.30 -7.26
N ARG A 69 7.21 5.46 -6.94
CA ARG A 69 6.71 5.75 -5.59
C ARG A 69 5.52 4.88 -5.20
N TYR A 70 4.66 4.49 -6.15
CA TYR A 70 3.60 3.50 -5.97
C TYR A 70 4.16 2.09 -5.77
N ASP A 71 5.10 1.65 -6.63
CA ASP A 71 5.74 0.34 -6.54
C ASP A 71 6.52 0.17 -5.23
N ASP A 72 7.28 1.19 -4.82
CA ASP A 72 7.96 1.27 -3.53
C ASP A 72 6.99 1.07 -2.36
N THR A 73 5.83 1.74 -2.41
CA THR A 73 4.81 1.63 -1.35
C THR A 73 4.28 0.20 -1.24
N ALA A 74 3.90 -0.40 -2.37
CA ALA A 74 3.35 -1.76 -2.40
C ALA A 74 4.38 -2.79 -1.93
N ILE A 75 5.61 -2.72 -2.44
CA ILE A 75 6.67 -3.70 -2.16
C ILE A 75 7.17 -3.58 -0.71
N LEU A 76 7.38 -2.36 -0.19
CA LEU A 76 7.84 -2.17 1.19
C LEU A 76 6.77 -2.59 2.22
N LEU A 77 5.49 -2.36 1.94
CA LEU A 77 4.41 -2.81 2.82
C LEU A 77 4.18 -4.34 2.75
N GLU A 78 4.54 -5.01 1.64
CA GLU A 78 4.41 -6.46 1.52
C GLU A 78 5.34 -7.22 2.48
N GLN A 79 6.62 -6.83 2.58
CA GLN A 79 7.62 -7.62 3.31
C GLN A 79 7.22 -7.99 4.75
N PRO A 80 6.75 -7.06 5.61
CA PRO A 80 6.35 -7.38 6.98
C PRO A 80 5.15 -8.33 7.09
N PHE A 81 4.13 -8.29 6.22
CA PHE A 81 3.04 -9.29 6.27
C PHE A 81 3.41 -10.61 5.57
N ARG A 82 4.17 -10.56 4.47
CA ARG A 82 4.56 -11.77 3.72
C ARG A 82 5.55 -12.65 4.50
N LEU A 83 6.50 -12.02 5.17
CA LEU A 83 7.65 -12.68 5.80
C LEU A 83 7.68 -12.58 7.33
N GLY A 84 6.93 -11.63 7.91
CA GLY A 84 6.95 -11.31 9.34
C GLY A 84 7.94 -10.21 9.71
N PHE A 85 7.64 -9.50 10.80
CA PHE A 85 8.45 -8.38 11.31
C PHE A 85 9.88 -8.81 11.69
N ASP A 86 10.06 -10.04 12.19
CA ASP A 86 11.38 -10.59 12.58
C ASP A 86 12.20 -11.15 11.42
N HIS A 87 11.67 -11.18 10.20
CA HIS A 87 12.46 -11.56 9.03
C HIS A 87 13.39 -10.39 8.62
N PRO A 88 14.66 -10.63 8.21
CA PRO A 88 15.58 -9.55 7.84
C PRO A 88 15.02 -8.57 6.81
N GLN A 89 14.33 -9.06 5.77
CA GLN A 89 13.67 -8.22 4.76
C GLN A 89 12.46 -7.46 5.31
N GLY A 90 11.74 -7.99 6.31
CA GLY A 90 10.65 -7.30 7.00
C GLY A 90 11.17 -6.13 7.83
N ARG A 91 12.21 -6.37 8.64
CA ARG A 91 12.94 -5.31 9.36
C ARG A 91 13.52 -4.26 8.41
N ALA A 92 14.14 -4.68 7.31
CA ALA A 92 14.72 -3.77 6.31
C ALA A 92 13.66 -2.83 5.70
N ALA A 93 12.49 -3.37 5.35
CA ALA A 93 11.40 -2.60 4.78
C ALA A 93 10.83 -1.57 5.77
N VAL A 94 10.52 -1.98 7.01
CA VAL A 94 10.02 -1.06 8.04
C VAL A 94 11.07 -0.02 8.43
N ARG A 95 12.35 -0.40 8.52
CA ARG A 95 13.47 0.54 8.69
C ARG A 95 13.53 1.55 7.55
N ARG A 96 13.29 1.15 6.30
CA ARG A 96 13.28 2.06 5.14
C ARG A 96 12.07 2.99 5.13
N ILE A 97 10.89 2.47 5.47
CA ILE A 97 9.68 3.29 5.71
C ILE A 97 9.97 4.37 6.77
N ASN A 98 10.61 4.00 7.88
CA ASN A 98 10.98 4.94 8.94
C ASN A 98 12.05 5.96 8.49
N GLN A 99 13.03 5.56 7.68
CA GLN A 99 14.04 6.48 7.12
C GLN A 99 13.39 7.53 6.21
N MET A 100 12.45 7.13 5.34
CA MET A 100 11.77 8.07 4.44
C MET A 100 10.88 9.06 5.20
N HIS A 101 10.09 8.57 6.18
CA HIS A 101 9.20 9.44 6.94
C HIS A 101 9.97 10.41 7.86
N ARG A 102 11.07 9.98 8.49
CA ARG A 102 11.93 10.85 9.35
C ARG A 102 12.69 11.95 8.59
N ALA A 103 12.63 11.96 7.26
CA ALA A 103 13.19 13.04 6.44
C ALA A 103 12.29 14.29 6.40
N TYR A 104 11.11 14.24 7.04
CA TYR A 104 10.10 15.29 7.09
C TYR A 104 9.52 15.41 8.51
N ASP A 105 9.04 16.60 8.86
CA ASP A 105 8.34 16.86 10.13
C ASP A 105 6.85 16.51 9.97
N ILE A 106 6.49 15.25 10.29
CA ILE A 106 5.13 14.71 10.15
C ILE A 106 4.55 14.52 11.57
N PRO A 107 3.40 15.13 11.91
CA PRO A 107 2.86 15.07 13.26
C PRO A 107 2.16 13.73 13.54
N ASP A 108 2.17 13.30 14.81
CA ASP A 108 1.65 12.00 15.25
C ASP A 108 0.15 11.78 14.97
N HIS A 109 -0.64 12.85 14.80
CA HIS A 109 -2.04 12.73 14.39
C HIS A 109 -2.18 12.33 12.92
N GLU A 110 -1.33 12.82 12.01
CA GLU A 110 -1.31 12.37 10.62
C GLU A 110 -0.84 10.92 10.51
N PHE A 111 0.18 10.51 11.28
CA PHE A 111 0.60 9.10 11.34
C PHE A 111 -0.51 8.16 11.81
N ARG A 112 -1.22 8.52 12.90
CA ARG A 112 -2.36 7.73 13.40
C ARG A 112 -3.51 7.69 12.41
N TYR A 113 -3.85 8.80 11.77
CA TYR A 113 -4.88 8.83 10.74
C TYR A 113 -4.50 7.94 9.53
N VAL A 114 -3.29 8.09 8.99
CA VAL A 114 -2.79 7.27 7.88
C VAL A 114 -2.89 5.78 8.23
N LEU A 115 -2.39 5.38 9.41
CA LEU A 115 -2.47 4.00 9.92
C LEU A 115 -3.93 3.51 10.05
N SER A 116 -4.85 4.40 10.42
CA SER A 116 -6.28 4.09 10.53
C SER A 116 -6.90 3.77 9.15
N THR A 117 -6.53 4.50 8.10
CA THR A 117 -7.04 4.21 6.74
C THR A 117 -6.68 2.80 6.27
N PHE A 118 -5.48 2.30 6.62
CA PHE A 118 -5.05 0.93 6.33
C PHE A 118 -5.87 -0.16 7.05
N VAL A 119 -6.43 0.12 8.23
CA VAL A 119 -7.31 -0.81 8.97
C VAL A 119 -8.74 -0.73 8.47
N VAL A 120 -9.24 0.50 8.28
CA VAL A 120 -10.68 0.78 8.16
C VAL A 120 -11.17 0.70 6.72
N VAL A 121 -10.42 1.23 5.75
CA VAL A 121 -10.84 1.20 4.34
C VAL A 121 -10.97 -0.23 3.80
N PRO A 122 -10.03 -1.16 4.07
CA PRO A 122 -10.18 -2.54 3.57
C PRO A 122 -11.30 -3.32 4.25
N LYS A 123 -11.56 -3.10 5.55
CA LYS A 123 -12.73 -3.67 6.22
C LYS A 123 -14.02 -3.19 5.54
N ARG A 124 -14.20 -1.87 5.42
CA ARG A 124 -15.39 -1.27 4.79
C ARG A 124 -15.57 -1.73 3.34
N TRP A 125 -14.49 -1.83 2.56
CA TRP A 125 -14.52 -2.38 1.21
C TRP A 125 -15.00 -3.84 1.17
N LEU A 126 -14.54 -4.69 2.10
CA LEU A 126 -14.90 -6.11 2.12
C LEU A 126 -16.33 -6.36 2.60
N ASP A 127 -16.85 -5.53 3.49
CA ASP A 127 -18.26 -5.54 3.89
C ASP A 127 -19.18 -5.15 2.72
N ASP A 128 -18.80 -4.11 1.96
CA ASP A 128 -19.60 -3.59 0.84
C ASP A 128 -19.50 -4.46 -0.42
N TYR A 129 -18.28 -4.85 -0.82
CA TYR A 129 -17.94 -5.38 -2.16
C TYR A 129 -17.21 -6.73 -2.13
N GLY A 130 -16.72 -7.16 -0.97
CA GLY A 130 -15.97 -8.40 -0.84
C GLY A 130 -16.85 -9.63 -1.11
N LYS A 131 -16.21 -10.77 -1.39
CA LYS A 131 -16.93 -12.06 -1.48
C LYS A 131 -17.61 -12.43 -0.16
N ARG A 132 -17.11 -11.92 0.97
CA ARG A 132 -17.66 -11.97 2.32
C ARG A 132 -16.98 -10.87 3.15
N PRO A 133 -17.58 -10.42 4.27
CA PRO A 133 -16.85 -9.68 5.30
C PRO A 133 -15.72 -10.54 5.90
N LEU A 134 -14.79 -9.87 6.59
CA LEU A 134 -13.80 -10.53 7.45
C LEU A 134 -14.50 -11.29 8.59
N THR A 135 -13.93 -12.40 9.06
CA THR A 135 -14.38 -13.02 10.32
C THR A 135 -13.89 -12.18 11.52
N PRO A 136 -14.45 -12.37 12.74
CA PRO A 136 -13.94 -11.70 13.93
C PRO A 136 -12.43 -11.94 14.15
N THR A 137 -11.97 -13.18 13.89
CA THR A 137 -10.55 -13.58 13.93
C THR A 137 -9.72 -12.82 12.90
N GLU A 138 -10.16 -12.75 11.65
CA GLU A 138 -9.46 -12.00 10.59
C GLU A 138 -9.44 -10.49 10.83
N LEU A 139 -10.52 -9.93 11.38
CA LEU A 139 -10.61 -8.52 11.75
C LEU A 139 -9.67 -8.17 12.91
N ARG A 140 -9.67 -8.99 13.97
CA ARG A 140 -8.78 -8.81 15.13
C ARG A 140 -7.31 -8.97 14.73
N ALA A 141 -6.99 -9.95 13.89
CA ALA A 141 -5.66 -10.10 13.32
C ALA A 141 -5.23 -8.89 12.46
N SER A 142 -6.13 -8.34 11.64
CA SER A 142 -5.84 -7.13 10.85
C SER A 142 -5.54 -5.91 11.73
N VAL A 143 -6.31 -5.74 12.82
CA VAL A 143 -6.07 -4.72 13.86
C VAL A 143 -4.72 -4.94 14.55
N ASN A 144 -4.43 -6.15 15.01
CA ASN A 144 -3.17 -6.49 15.70
C ASN A 144 -1.94 -6.37 14.81
N TYR A 145 -2.06 -6.67 13.50
CA TYR A 145 -1.01 -6.46 12.51
C TYR A 145 -0.67 -4.96 12.39
N TYR A 146 -1.66 -4.09 12.15
CA TYR A 146 -1.41 -2.66 11.99
C TYR A 146 -0.99 -1.96 13.28
N ARG A 147 -1.50 -2.40 14.45
CA ARG A 147 -0.96 -1.98 15.75
C ARG A 147 0.52 -2.33 15.90
N THR A 148 0.94 -3.51 15.46
CA THR A 148 2.34 -3.94 15.51
C THR A 148 3.21 -3.17 14.52
N LEU A 149 2.74 -2.95 13.28
CA LEU A 149 3.42 -2.08 12.31
C LEU A 149 3.62 -0.66 12.85
N GLY A 150 2.56 -0.04 13.41
CA GLY A 150 2.63 1.31 13.96
C GLY A 150 3.62 1.43 15.13
N ARG A 151 3.69 0.43 16.02
CA ARG A 151 4.72 0.37 17.08
C ARG A 151 6.14 0.32 16.50
N HIS A 152 6.38 -0.48 15.47
CA HIS A 152 7.68 -0.50 14.78
C HIS A 152 7.98 0.79 13.98
N MET A 153 6.96 1.62 13.71
CA MET A 153 7.10 2.98 13.17
C MET A 153 7.24 4.06 14.25
N ASN A 154 7.25 3.69 15.53
CA ASN A 154 7.25 4.58 16.71
C ASN A 154 6.02 5.50 16.82
N ILE A 155 4.88 5.16 16.21
CA ILE A 155 3.65 5.95 16.29
C ILE A 155 3.06 5.83 17.71
N PRO A 156 2.81 6.94 18.45
CA PRO A 156 2.19 6.91 19.77
C PRO A 156 0.67 6.69 19.68
N ASP A 157 0.03 6.44 20.82
CA ASP A 157 -1.43 6.46 21.01
C ASP A 157 -2.25 5.71 19.93
N ILE A 158 -1.77 4.54 19.53
CA ILE A 158 -2.41 3.72 18.48
C ILE A 158 -3.70 3.09 19.02
N PRO A 159 -4.86 3.24 18.34
CA PRO A 159 -6.12 2.61 18.70
C PRO A 159 -6.06 1.10 19.00
N GLU A 160 -6.81 0.66 20.01
CA GLU A 160 -6.84 -0.74 20.48
C GLU A 160 -7.78 -1.65 19.67
N THR A 161 -8.90 -1.08 19.19
CA THR A 161 -9.99 -1.83 18.53
C THR A 161 -10.26 -1.31 17.13
N TYR A 162 -10.99 -2.10 16.32
CA TYR A 162 -11.47 -1.63 15.02
C TYR A 162 -12.35 -0.38 15.15
N ASP A 163 -13.21 -0.31 16.18
CA ASP A 163 -14.16 0.79 16.33
C ASP A 163 -13.46 2.09 16.79
N ASP A 164 -12.34 1.98 17.53
CA ASP A 164 -11.47 3.12 17.83
C ASP A 164 -10.74 3.62 16.58
N PHE A 165 -10.21 2.71 15.75
CA PHE A 165 -9.61 3.06 14.45
C PHE A 165 -10.65 3.71 13.51
N ALA A 166 -11.88 3.18 13.48
CA ALA A 166 -12.96 3.71 12.64
C ALA A 166 -13.42 5.10 13.10
N ARG A 167 -13.61 5.29 14.41
CA ARG A 167 -13.96 6.60 15.00
C ARG A 167 -12.87 7.63 14.73
N LEU A 168 -11.60 7.32 15.03
CA LEU A 168 -10.47 8.21 14.77
C LEU A 168 -10.46 8.63 13.30
N MET A 169 -10.61 7.67 12.37
CA MET A 169 -10.67 7.96 10.95
C MET A 169 -11.86 8.86 10.57
N ASP A 170 -13.08 8.55 11.03
CA ASP A 170 -14.28 9.29 10.66
C ASP A 170 -14.27 10.73 11.19
N ASP A 171 -13.88 10.92 12.46
CA ASP A 171 -13.78 12.23 13.10
C ASP A 171 -12.67 13.07 12.43
N TYR A 172 -11.52 12.47 12.16
CA TYR A 172 -10.37 13.14 11.53
C TYR A 172 -10.66 13.55 10.07
N GLU A 173 -11.41 12.74 9.31
CA GLU A 173 -11.83 13.11 7.96
C GLU A 173 -12.92 14.20 7.97
N ALA A 174 -13.82 14.19 8.96
CA ALA A 174 -14.82 15.24 9.13
C ALA A 174 -14.19 16.60 9.50
N GLU A 175 -13.08 16.61 10.26
CA GLU A 175 -12.36 17.84 10.62
C GLU A 175 -11.38 18.31 9.51
N HIS A 176 -10.63 17.39 8.89
CA HIS A 176 -9.45 17.77 8.09
C HIS A 176 -9.57 17.56 6.56
N PHE A 177 -10.64 16.97 6.02
CA PHE A 177 -10.82 16.92 4.56
C PHE A 177 -11.15 18.30 3.98
N ALA A 178 -10.21 18.85 3.21
CA ALA A 178 -10.38 20.15 2.54
C ALA A 178 -9.61 20.20 1.22
N PHE A 179 -9.89 21.21 0.41
CA PHE A 179 -9.20 21.40 -0.86
C PHE A 179 -7.80 21.99 -0.68
N ASP A 180 -6.82 21.34 -1.29
CA ASP A 180 -5.50 21.89 -1.56
C ASP A 180 -5.04 21.58 -2.99
N GLU A 181 -4.25 22.47 -3.58
CA GLU A 181 -3.80 22.33 -4.97
C GLU A 181 -2.72 21.26 -5.15
N GLY A 182 -1.82 21.08 -4.16
CA GLY A 182 -0.81 20.02 -4.16
C GLY A 182 -1.44 18.66 -3.94
N ALA A 183 -2.31 18.56 -2.93
CA ALA A 183 -3.18 17.39 -2.72
C ALA A 183 -3.90 16.95 -4.00
N ARG A 184 -4.45 17.92 -4.75
CA ARG A 184 -5.13 17.64 -6.03
C ARG A 184 -4.18 17.20 -7.14
N ARG A 185 -2.97 17.77 -7.25
CA ARG A 185 -1.94 17.29 -8.19
C ARG A 185 -1.53 15.84 -7.92
N VAL A 186 -1.31 15.49 -6.65
CA VAL A 186 -0.97 14.12 -6.22
C VAL A 186 -2.11 13.13 -6.53
N ALA A 187 -3.36 13.52 -6.28
CA ALA A 187 -4.52 12.72 -6.63
C ALA A 187 -4.66 12.51 -8.15
N ASP A 188 -4.52 13.57 -8.97
CA ASP A 188 -4.59 13.44 -10.43
C ASP A 188 -3.43 12.60 -11.00
N ALA A 189 -2.20 12.80 -10.51
CA ALA A 189 -1.05 12.01 -10.91
C ALA A 189 -1.23 10.51 -10.58
N THR A 190 -1.73 10.20 -9.38
CA THR A 190 -2.05 8.83 -8.96
C THR A 190 -3.18 8.22 -9.79
N LEU A 191 -4.23 8.99 -10.08
CA LEU A 191 -5.35 8.54 -10.90
C LEU A 191 -4.90 8.23 -12.33
N GLN A 192 -4.13 9.12 -12.96
CA GLN A 192 -3.57 8.91 -14.31
C GLN A 192 -2.66 7.68 -14.36
N LEU A 193 -1.82 7.44 -13.35
CA LEU A 193 -1.02 6.22 -13.23
C LEU A 193 -1.91 4.97 -13.28
N MET A 194 -2.98 4.91 -12.49
CA MET A 194 -3.91 3.77 -12.45
C MET A 194 -4.66 3.56 -13.79
N LEU A 195 -4.90 4.61 -14.57
CA LEU A 195 -5.45 4.46 -15.93
C LEU A 195 -4.48 3.70 -16.85
N THR A 196 -3.17 3.85 -16.68
CA THR A 196 -2.15 3.15 -17.49
C THR A 196 -2.03 1.65 -17.17
N PHE A 197 -2.70 1.16 -16.13
CA PHE A 197 -2.75 -0.28 -15.80
C PHE A 197 -3.75 -1.03 -16.71
N HIS A 198 -4.54 -0.28 -17.49
CA HIS A 198 -5.64 -0.77 -18.31
C HIS A 198 -5.40 -0.46 -19.80
N PRO A 199 -5.94 -1.25 -20.75
CA PRO A 199 -5.89 -0.92 -22.17
C PRO A 199 -6.54 0.44 -22.45
N ARG A 200 -5.95 1.25 -23.34
CA ARG A 200 -6.39 2.62 -23.66
C ARG A 200 -7.91 2.80 -23.85
N PRO A 201 -8.66 1.90 -24.53
CA PRO A 201 -10.11 2.03 -24.66
C PRO A 201 -10.89 1.99 -23.33
N ALA A 202 -10.38 1.27 -22.32
CA ALA A 202 -11.01 1.14 -21.01
C ALA A 202 -10.72 2.34 -20.08
N ALA A 203 -9.65 3.10 -20.32
CA ALA A 203 -9.16 4.13 -19.40
C ALA A 203 -10.21 5.16 -18.97
N ARG A 204 -11.03 5.68 -19.89
CA ARG A 204 -12.13 6.61 -19.57
C ARG A 204 -13.22 5.98 -18.69
N GLY A 205 -13.50 4.70 -18.89
CA GLY A 205 -14.43 3.93 -18.05
C GLY A 205 -13.88 3.77 -16.63
N VAL A 206 -12.58 3.45 -16.51
CA VAL A 206 -11.88 3.35 -15.22
C VAL A 206 -11.82 4.69 -14.50
N GLU A 207 -11.57 5.81 -15.19
CA GLU A 207 -11.57 7.15 -14.59
C GLU A 207 -12.92 7.50 -13.95
N VAL A 208 -14.01 7.29 -14.68
CA VAL A 208 -15.38 7.52 -14.19
C VAL A 208 -15.74 6.55 -13.06
N PHE A 209 -15.33 5.29 -13.16
CA PHE A 209 -15.53 4.26 -12.14
C PHE A 209 -14.78 4.59 -10.84
N SER A 210 -13.52 5.02 -10.91
CA SER A 210 -12.75 5.43 -9.72
C SER A 210 -13.39 6.63 -9.01
N ARG A 211 -13.82 7.67 -9.76
CA ARG A 211 -14.58 8.80 -9.18
C ARG A 211 -15.96 8.41 -8.64
N ALA A 212 -16.54 7.31 -9.10
CA ALA A 212 -17.82 6.79 -8.60
C ALA A 212 -17.67 5.98 -7.29
N LEU A 213 -16.47 5.48 -6.98
CA LEU A 213 -16.20 4.78 -5.72
C LEU A 213 -15.78 5.75 -4.60
N MET A 214 -15.07 6.83 -4.95
CA MET A 214 -14.86 7.97 -4.04
C MET A 214 -16.21 8.47 -3.51
N ASP A 215 -16.34 8.62 -2.20
CA ASP A 215 -17.55 9.17 -1.56
C ASP A 215 -17.68 10.69 -1.80
N PRO A 216 -18.79 11.33 -1.37
CA PRO A 216 -18.96 12.77 -1.58
C PRO A 216 -17.91 13.65 -0.88
N PRO A 217 -17.53 13.42 0.41
CA PRO A 217 -16.44 14.16 1.05
C PRO A 217 -15.11 14.07 0.29
N LEU A 218 -14.70 12.85 -0.11
CA LEU A 218 -13.44 12.63 -0.83
C LEU A 218 -13.43 13.30 -2.21
N ARG A 219 -14.56 13.28 -2.93
CA ARG A 219 -14.73 14.05 -4.18
C ARG A 219 -14.69 15.56 -3.93
N ALA A 220 -15.31 16.05 -2.86
CA ALA A 220 -15.37 17.47 -2.54
C ALA A 220 -13.98 18.03 -2.19
N ALA A 221 -13.19 17.32 -1.38
CA ALA A 221 -11.81 17.67 -1.06
C ALA A 221 -10.97 17.88 -2.33
N PHE A 222 -11.04 16.97 -3.31
CA PHE A 222 -10.33 17.16 -4.59
C PHE A 222 -11.02 18.08 -5.58
N ARG A 223 -12.24 18.57 -5.32
CA ARG A 223 -13.11 19.20 -6.34
C ARG A 223 -13.23 18.33 -7.61
N TYR A 224 -13.42 17.02 -7.43
CA TYR A 224 -13.76 16.12 -8.53
C TYR A 224 -15.23 16.26 -8.89
N ALA A 225 -15.52 16.42 -10.19
CA ALA A 225 -16.87 16.37 -10.70
C ALA A 225 -17.51 15.00 -10.38
N ALA A 226 -18.65 15.01 -9.68
CA ALA A 226 -19.36 13.80 -9.32
C ALA A 226 -19.92 13.10 -10.57
N PRO A 227 -19.70 11.78 -10.75
CA PRO A 227 -20.41 11.01 -11.77
C PRO A 227 -21.92 11.05 -11.56
N HIS A 228 -22.69 10.89 -12.64
CA HIS A 228 -24.15 10.89 -12.56
C HIS A 228 -24.65 9.80 -11.57
N PRO A 229 -25.67 10.05 -10.71
CA PRO A 229 -26.06 9.11 -9.66
C PRO A 229 -26.55 7.72 -10.12
N LEU A 230 -26.86 7.53 -11.40
CA LEU A 230 -27.06 6.18 -11.97
C LEU A 230 -25.73 5.44 -12.23
N VAL A 231 -24.70 6.15 -12.70
CA VAL A 231 -23.36 5.60 -12.92
C VAL A 231 -22.73 5.21 -11.59
N GLU A 232 -22.83 6.05 -10.56
CA GLU A 232 -22.32 5.70 -9.23
C GLU A 232 -22.99 4.43 -8.65
N ARG A 233 -24.33 4.34 -8.73
CA ARG A 233 -25.06 3.13 -8.32
C ARG A 233 -24.68 1.91 -9.16
N ALA A 234 -24.46 2.07 -10.47
CA ALA A 234 -24.03 0.99 -11.35
C ALA A 234 -22.61 0.51 -11.05
N SER A 235 -21.65 1.41 -10.81
CA SER A 235 -20.26 1.07 -10.45
C SER A 235 -20.20 0.32 -9.12
N ARG A 236 -20.87 0.84 -8.08
CA ARG A 236 -20.96 0.17 -6.77
C ARG A 236 -21.71 -1.16 -6.89
N GLY A 237 -22.80 -1.22 -7.65
CA GLY A 237 -23.57 -2.45 -7.91
C GLY A 237 -22.77 -3.54 -8.63
N ALA A 238 -21.97 -3.18 -9.64
CA ALA A 238 -21.10 -4.12 -10.36
C ALA A 238 -20.05 -4.76 -9.44
N LEU A 239 -19.48 -4.00 -8.50
CA LEU A 239 -18.61 -4.55 -7.45
C LEU A 239 -19.35 -5.54 -6.54
N LYS A 240 -20.57 -5.21 -6.09
CA LYS A 240 -21.37 -6.12 -5.25
C LYS A 240 -21.71 -7.42 -5.99
N VAL A 241 -22.08 -7.34 -7.27
CA VAL A 241 -22.30 -8.52 -8.13
C VAL A 241 -21.02 -9.35 -8.30
N ARG A 242 -19.86 -8.72 -8.51
CA ARG A 242 -18.55 -9.40 -8.55
C ARG A 242 -18.28 -10.16 -7.24
N GLY A 243 -18.43 -9.50 -6.09
CA GLY A 243 -18.22 -10.12 -4.77
C GLY A 243 -19.14 -11.33 -4.56
N LEU A 244 -20.44 -11.18 -4.84
CA LEU A 244 -21.41 -12.27 -4.75
C LEU A 244 -21.07 -13.45 -5.69
N ALA A 245 -20.68 -13.17 -6.93
CA ALA A 245 -20.28 -14.22 -7.88
C ALA A 245 -19.03 -14.99 -7.41
N LEU A 246 -18.06 -14.30 -6.79
CA LEU A 246 -16.84 -14.92 -6.25
C LEU A 246 -17.10 -15.90 -5.08
N ARG A 247 -18.30 -15.91 -4.48
CA ARG A 247 -18.73 -16.93 -3.50
C ARG A 247 -18.86 -18.35 -4.08
N ALA A 248 -18.92 -18.49 -5.41
CA ALA A 248 -18.99 -19.78 -6.09
C ALA A 248 -17.61 -20.37 -6.41
N PHE A 249 -16.55 -19.57 -6.42
CA PHE A 249 -15.23 -19.98 -6.89
C PHE A 249 -14.43 -20.74 -5.81
N PRO A 250 -13.55 -21.68 -6.19
CA PRO A 250 -12.67 -22.38 -5.24
C PRO A 250 -11.64 -21.42 -4.62
N ALA A 251 -11.15 -21.75 -3.42
CA ALA A 251 -10.12 -20.95 -2.78
C ALA A 251 -8.80 -20.99 -3.57
N ARG A 252 -8.14 -19.83 -3.68
CA ARG A 252 -6.86 -19.63 -4.33
C ARG A 252 -5.77 -20.46 -3.65
N THR A 253 -5.04 -21.28 -4.41
CA THR A 253 -3.97 -22.18 -3.90
C THR A 253 -2.57 -21.59 -3.95
N ARG A 254 -2.34 -20.56 -4.77
CA ARG A 254 -1.06 -19.83 -4.88
C ARG A 254 -1.25 -18.41 -4.39
N ALA A 255 -0.36 -17.93 -3.54
CA ALA A 255 -0.31 -16.52 -3.13
C ALA A 255 -0.31 -15.61 -4.36
N GLN A 256 -0.91 -14.43 -4.22
CA GLN A 256 -0.67 -13.31 -5.12
C GLN A 256 0.23 -12.32 -4.38
N THR A 257 1.47 -12.22 -4.83
CA THR A 257 2.43 -11.20 -4.37
C THR A 257 2.21 -9.90 -5.12
N VAL A 258 2.86 -8.83 -4.65
CA VAL A 258 2.99 -7.56 -5.37
C VAL A 258 3.75 -7.75 -6.68
N GLN A 259 4.76 -8.63 -6.75
CA GLN A 259 5.50 -8.90 -7.99
C GLN A 259 4.68 -9.64 -9.06
N ASP A 260 3.60 -10.35 -8.70
CA ASP A 260 2.67 -10.94 -9.66
C ASP A 260 1.78 -9.91 -10.38
N LEU A 261 1.82 -8.63 -9.96
CA LEU A 261 0.96 -7.57 -10.48
C LEU A 261 1.63 -6.85 -11.65
N LYS A 262 1.08 -7.02 -12.86
CA LYS A 262 1.60 -6.49 -14.14
C LYS A 262 1.78 -4.96 -14.23
N TRP A 263 1.31 -4.22 -13.23
CA TRP A 263 1.44 -2.77 -13.13
C TRP A 263 2.58 -2.31 -12.22
N ILE A 264 3.20 -3.21 -11.46
CA ILE A 264 4.52 -2.99 -10.86
C ILE A 264 5.53 -3.10 -12.00
N ARG A 265 6.22 -1.99 -12.29
CA ARG A 265 7.02 -1.81 -13.52
C ARG A 265 8.41 -1.24 -13.27
N SER A 266 8.69 -0.69 -12.09
CA SER A 266 10.00 -0.12 -11.76
C SER A 266 11.09 -1.15 -11.41
N TYR A 267 10.73 -2.44 -11.28
CA TYR A 267 11.61 -3.49 -10.78
C TYR A 267 11.56 -4.78 -11.64
N PRO A 268 11.84 -4.71 -12.96
CA PRO A 268 11.76 -5.86 -13.86
C PRO A 268 12.76 -6.97 -13.50
N ASP A 269 13.97 -6.60 -13.09
CA ASP A 269 15.06 -7.51 -12.70
C ASP A 269 15.06 -7.84 -11.19
N GLY A 270 13.97 -7.50 -10.48
CA GLY A 270 13.86 -7.59 -9.02
C GLY A 270 14.21 -6.30 -8.28
N TYR A 271 14.30 -6.38 -6.95
CA TYR A 271 14.56 -5.25 -6.07
C TYR A 271 15.47 -5.63 -4.88
N ASP A 272 16.20 -4.64 -4.35
CA ASP A 272 16.90 -4.71 -3.07
C ASP A 272 16.21 -3.74 -2.09
N VAL A 273 15.50 -4.29 -1.10
CA VAL A 273 14.71 -3.55 -0.09
C VAL A 273 15.54 -2.51 0.66
N GLU A 274 16.85 -2.71 0.83
CA GLU A 274 17.70 -1.73 1.53
C GLU A 274 18.00 -0.48 0.66
N ARG A 275 17.76 -0.56 -0.66
CA ARG A 275 17.96 0.51 -1.64
C ARG A 275 16.66 1.17 -2.14
N MET A 276 15.50 0.55 -1.91
CA MET A 276 14.18 1.03 -2.36
C MET A 276 13.77 2.40 -1.78
N GLY A 277 12.69 3.00 -2.28
CA GLY A 277 12.17 4.25 -1.75
C GLY A 277 12.89 5.52 -2.23
N THR A 278 12.63 6.63 -1.54
CA THR A 278 12.88 8.01 -2.01
C THR A 278 13.35 8.89 -0.85
N PHE A 279 14.34 9.76 -1.07
CA PHE A 279 14.89 10.65 -0.05
C PHE A 279 15.09 12.08 -0.59
N PRO A 280 14.94 13.13 0.25
CA PRO A 280 15.41 14.46 -0.11
C PRO A 280 16.89 14.47 -0.50
N ALA A 281 17.23 15.17 -1.58
CA ALA A 281 18.62 15.42 -1.98
C ALA A 281 19.26 16.43 -1.01
N GLY A 282 19.62 15.97 0.19
CA GLY A 282 19.85 16.87 1.34
C GLY A 282 20.88 16.44 2.38
N CYS A 283 21.67 15.38 2.17
CA CYS A 283 22.87 15.15 2.99
C CYS A 283 23.89 14.22 2.30
N PRO A 284 25.09 14.69 1.92
CA PRO A 284 26.10 13.86 1.27
C PRO A 284 26.87 13.04 2.31
N VAL A 285 26.31 11.91 2.74
CA VAL A 285 27.08 10.84 3.39
C VAL A 285 27.56 9.89 2.29
N PRO A 286 28.86 9.85 1.95
CA PRO A 286 29.35 8.91 0.95
C PRO A 286 29.22 7.48 1.50
N HIS A 287 28.41 6.65 0.86
CA HIS A 287 28.54 5.20 1.02
C HIS A 287 29.85 4.77 0.36
N PRO A 288 30.81 4.16 1.07
CA PRO A 288 31.98 3.57 0.44
C PRO A 288 31.52 2.45 -0.49
N VAL A 289 31.69 2.63 -1.79
CA VAL A 289 31.58 1.53 -2.75
C VAL A 289 32.93 0.83 -2.74
N ASP A 290 32.99 -0.35 -2.10
CA ASP A 290 34.21 -1.17 -2.03
C ASP A 290 34.60 -1.69 -3.42
N ALA A 291 35.32 -0.86 -4.17
CA ALA A 291 35.92 -1.20 -5.45
C ALA A 291 37.13 -2.11 -5.26
N ARG A 292 36.89 -3.39 -4.92
CA ARG A 292 37.89 -4.46 -4.85
C ARG A 292 37.45 -5.70 -5.63
N ALA A 293 37.36 -5.52 -6.93
CA ALA A 293 37.48 -6.58 -7.93
C ALA A 293 38.30 -6.04 -9.13
N ASP A 294 38.99 -6.93 -9.83
CA ASP A 294 39.62 -6.74 -11.14
C ASP A 294 40.59 -5.55 -11.31
N VAL A 295 41.79 -5.73 -10.76
CA VAL A 295 43.02 -5.33 -11.48
C VAL A 295 43.80 -6.61 -11.79
N GLY A 296 43.48 -7.23 -12.94
CA GLY A 296 44.29 -8.31 -13.52
C GLY A 296 45.34 -7.70 -14.45
N GLU A 297 46.61 -7.71 -14.06
CA GLU A 297 47.69 -7.09 -14.84
C GLU A 297 47.99 -7.86 -16.14
N SER A 298 48.02 -7.14 -17.26
CA SER A 298 48.36 -7.69 -18.58
C SER A 298 49.75 -7.26 -19.08
N GLY A 299 50.78 -7.74 -18.39
CA GLY A 299 52.14 -8.10 -18.87
C GLY A 299 52.99 -7.17 -19.77
N SER A 300 54.30 -7.11 -19.47
CA SER A 300 55.35 -6.99 -20.49
C SER A 300 56.71 -7.57 -20.03
N SER A 301 57.45 -8.13 -20.99
CA SER A 301 58.82 -8.72 -21.00
C SER A 301 59.76 -8.58 -19.76
N ILE A 302 60.42 -9.62 -19.20
CA ILE A 302 61.38 -10.64 -19.76
C ILE A 302 62.76 -10.03 -20.14
N PRO A 303 63.94 -10.62 -19.79
CA PRO A 303 64.38 -11.55 -18.71
C PRO A 303 65.72 -11.02 -18.07
N PRO A 304 66.77 -11.79 -17.69
CA PRO A 304 66.98 -13.18 -17.20
C PRO A 304 67.64 -13.15 -15.77
N ALA A 305 68.49 -14.05 -15.22
CA ALA A 305 69.12 -15.34 -15.57
C ALA A 305 69.56 -16.10 -14.28
N ALA A 306 69.74 -17.43 -14.37
CA ALA A 306 70.43 -18.35 -13.42
C ALA A 306 69.81 -18.49 -11.99
N THR A 307 69.99 -19.61 -11.28
CA THR A 307 70.78 -20.83 -11.55
C THR A 307 69.95 -22.08 -11.23
#